data_AF-A0A4Q4Z9E5-F1
#
_entry.id   AF-A0A4Q4Z9E5-F1
#
_cell.length_a   1.000
_cell.length_b   1.000
_cell.length_c   1.000
_cell.angle_alpha   90.00
_cell.angle_beta   90.00
_cell.angle_gamma   90.00
#
_symmetry.space_group_name_H-M   'P 1'
#
loop_
_entity.id
_entity.type
_entity.pdbx_description
1 polymer ?
#
loop_
_entity_poly.entity_id
_entity_poly.type
_entity_poly.pdbx_seq_one_letter_code
_entity_poly.pdbx_strand_id
1 'polypeptide(L)'
;MASVDCELDEASLRGYFIGLEAYRRTRFIVVRNGIRTAIVAAQKESEDPLFSPITALQLLVAAADCVYLDEPEVDTAIPTALAQAASTRAQGKRGVVVQGRYSHVNFIIDPDPLRITVREVVPPYPAKLVDQARRVVDCAEHLPPIELVPDVVELGQLARSRMTASYLLPCRGGGVSIEGASTDYLDEHPDPRPWTLIGCERSQQIHEWFYGNRAEQVDICPRKRTGGTGALLAKCCLLETHIEAGDGRVVVPWGASLAQISEALTTVAEQWEPTWAPA
;
A
#
# COMPACT_ATOMS: atom_id res chain seq x y z
N MET A 1 -13.18 22.03 -12.53
CA MET A 1 -12.29 22.33 -13.67
C MET A 1 -12.80 23.59 -14.37
N ALA A 2 -11.90 24.43 -14.88
CA ALA A 2 -12.22 25.64 -15.63
C ALA A 2 -11.47 25.64 -16.96
N SER A 3 -12.13 26.06 -18.04
CA SER A 3 -11.51 26.29 -19.35
C SER A 3 -11.34 27.78 -19.57
N VAL A 4 -10.15 28.21 -19.95
CA VAL A 4 -9.78 29.62 -20.13
C VAL A 4 -9.02 29.82 -21.44
N ASP A 5 -9.11 31.03 -21.98
CA ASP A 5 -8.40 31.43 -23.21
C ASP A 5 -7.09 32.17 -22.92
N CYS A 6 -6.82 32.53 -21.65
CA CYS A 6 -5.59 33.21 -21.24
C CYS A 6 -4.42 32.24 -21.05
N GLU A 7 -3.21 32.78 -20.94
CA GLU A 7 -2.02 31.99 -20.62
C GLU A 7 -2.10 31.38 -19.22
N LEU A 8 -1.51 30.19 -19.06
CA LEU A 8 -1.55 29.43 -17.80
C LEU A 8 -0.36 29.77 -16.88
N ASP A 9 -0.03 31.05 -16.78
CA ASP A 9 0.91 31.62 -15.82
C ASP A 9 0.17 32.26 -14.65
N GLU A 10 0.85 32.45 -13.52
CA GLU A 10 0.22 32.94 -12.30
C GLU A 10 -0.41 34.33 -12.45
N ALA A 11 0.21 35.25 -13.19
CA ALA A 11 -0.30 36.61 -13.34
C ALA A 11 -1.60 36.62 -14.17
N SER A 12 -1.61 35.91 -15.30
CA SER A 12 -2.77 35.76 -16.17
C SER A 12 -3.94 35.08 -15.45
N LEU A 13 -3.67 34.01 -14.69
CA LEU A 13 -4.69 33.28 -13.93
C LEU A 13 -5.25 34.11 -12.78
N ARG A 14 -4.42 34.89 -12.06
CA ARG A 14 -4.91 35.83 -11.04
C ARG A 14 -5.79 36.91 -11.66
N GLY A 15 -5.38 37.47 -12.80
CA GLY A 15 -6.20 38.46 -13.52
C GLY A 15 -7.55 37.91 -13.98
N TYR A 16 -7.64 36.61 -14.26
CA TYR A 16 -8.88 35.95 -14.66
C TYR A 16 -9.79 35.59 -13.49
N PHE A 17 -9.24 35.00 -12.42
CA PHE A 17 -10.05 34.39 -11.35
C PHE A 17 -10.36 35.30 -10.16
N ILE A 18 -9.52 36.28 -9.84
CA ILE A 18 -9.75 37.12 -8.65
C ILE A 18 -11.05 37.90 -8.79
N GLY A 19 -11.89 37.84 -7.76
CA GLY A 19 -13.22 38.44 -7.74
C GLY A 19 -14.34 37.57 -8.35
N LEU A 20 -14.01 36.49 -9.08
CA LEU A 20 -15.02 35.51 -9.48
C LEU A 20 -15.49 34.71 -8.26
N GLU A 21 -16.73 34.26 -8.27
CA GLU A 21 -17.28 33.42 -7.22
C GLU A 21 -16.88 31.95 -7.39
N ALA A 22 -16.52 31.30 -6.29
CA ALA A 22 -16.27 29.86 -6.24
C ALA A 22 -17.14 29.19 -5.16
N TYR A 23 -17.52 27.94 -5.40
CA TYR A 23 -18.22 27.11 -4.41
C TYR A 23 -17.39 26.99 -3.13
N ARG A 24 -18.05 26.99 -1.97
CA ARG A 24 -17.39 27.00 -0.66
C ARG A 24 -16.40 25.87 -0.37
N ARG A 25 -16.54 24.70 -1.01
CA ARG A 25 -15.54 23.61 -0.86
C ARG A 25 -14.43 23.61 -1.91
N THR A 26 -14.46 24.55 -2.86
CA THR A 26 -13.39 24.67 -3.86
C THR A 26 -12.13 25.17 -3.18
N ARG A 27 -11.15 24.28 -3.01
CA ARG A 27 -9.79 24.59 -2.54
C ARG A 27 -8.80 24.68 -3.70
N PHE A 28 -9.05 23.89 -4.74
CA PHE A 28 -8.18 23.77 -5.90
C PHE A 28 -8.98 23.90 -7.20
N ILE A 29 -8.34 24.42 -8.23
CA ILE A 29 -8.93 24.55 -9.57
C ILE A 29 -7.94 23.93 -10.57
N VAL A 30 -8.42 22.92 -11.31
CA VAL A 30 -7.77 22.45 -12.54
C VAL A 30 -8.15 23.43 -13.65
N VAL A 31 -7.15 24.08 -14.25
CA VAL A 31 -7.32 25.06 -15.32
C VAL A 31 -6.84 24.48 -16.64
N ARG A 32 -7.65 24.63 -17.70
CA ARG A 32 -7.39 24.12 -19.05
C ARG A 32 -7.34 25.27 -20.05
N ASN A 33 -6.34 25.26 -20.93
CA ASN A 33 -6.33 26.04 -22.17
C ASN A 33 -5.90 25.10 -23.31
N GLY A 34 -6.85 24.70 -24.15
CA GLY A 34 -6.62 23.62 -25.12
C GLY A 34 -6.15 22.36 -24.40
N ILE A 35 -5.01 21.78 -24.81
CA ILE A 35 -4.38 20.61 -24.17
C ILE A 35 -3.56 20.95 -22.92
N ARG A 36 -3.25 22.22 -22.70
CA ARG A 36 -2.43 22.67 -21.57
C ARG A 36 -3.27 22.64 -20.30
N THR A 37 -2.67 22.18 -19.20
CA THR A 37 -3.34 22.01 -17.91
C THR A 37 -2.49 22.61 -16.81
N ALA A 38 -3.07 23.34 -15.87
CA ALA A 38 -2.39 23.84 -14.68
C ALA A 38 -3.25 23.56 -13.44
N ILE A 39 -2.61 23.50 -12.27
CA ILE A 39 -3.29 23.31 -10.99
C ILE A 39 -3.02 24.52 -10.11
N VAL A 40 -4.07 25.12 -9.58
CA VAL A 40 -3.98 26.29 -8.71
C VAL A 40 -4.75 26.06 -7.41
N ALA A 41 -4.25 26.60 -6.30
CA ALA A 41 -5.00 26.73 -5.06
C ALA A 41 -5.78 28.05 -5.08
N ALA A 42 -7.02 28.03 -4.61
CA ALA A 42 -7.88 29.19 -4.53
C ALA A 42 -8.30 29.44 -3.08
N GLN A 43 -8.06 30.66 -2.60
CA GLN A 43 -8.60 31.15 -1.34
C GLN A 43 -9.84 31.99 -1.63
N LYS A 44 -10.86 31.79 -0.80
CA LYS A 44 -12.15 32.46 -0.91
C LYS A 44 -12.31 33.40 0.27
N GLU A 45 -13.11 34.45 0.11
CA GLU A 45 -13.38 35.40 1.19
C GLU A 45 -14.04 34.73 2.41
N SER A 46 -14.94 33.76 2.16
CA SER A 46 -15.62 32.97 3.19
C SER A 46 -15.95 31.57 2.70
N GLU A 47 -16.09 30.62 3.64
CA GLU A 47 -16.61 29.28 3.38
C GLU A 47 -18.04 29.08 3.93
N ASP A 48 -18.63 30.13 4.54
CA ASP A 48 -19.99 30.10 5.08
C ASP A 48 -21.08 30.14 4.00
N PRO A 49 -21.12 31.15 3.09
CA PRO A 49 -22.10 31.17 2.01
C PRO A 49 -21.83 30.07 0.98
N LEU A 50 -22.82 29.75 0.14
CA LEU A 50 -22.68 28.69 -0.86
C LEU A 50 -21.56 28.99 -1.88
N PHE A 51 -21.46 30.26 -2.26
CA PHE A 51 -20.44 30.81 -3.13
C PHE A 51 -19.79 32.02 -2.47
N SER A 52 -18.51 32.22 -2.72
CA SER A 52 -17.76 33.36 -2.20
C SER A 52 -16.71 33.81 -3.22
N PRO A 53 -16.41 35.11 -3.32
CA PRO A 53 -15.37 35.61 -4.20
C PRO A 53 -14.00 34.99 -3.90
N ILE A 54 -13.25 34.67 -4.95
CA ILE A 54 -11.85 34.27 -4.86
C ILE A 54 -11.01 35.52 -4.55
N THR A 55 -10.28 35.49 -3.44
CA THR A 55 -9.46 36.60 -2.94
C THR A 55 -7.97 36.39 -3.17
N ALA A 56 -7.52 35.14 -3.27
CA ALA A 56 -6.15 34.81 -3.62
C ALA A 56 -6.09 33.51 -4.43
N LEU A 57 -5.03 33.42 -5.23
CA LEU A 57 -4.77 32.27 -6.08
C LEU A 57 -3.27 32.04 -6.14
N GLN A 58 -2.86 30.79 -5.98
CA GLN A 58 -1.46 30.34 -6.01
C GLN A 58 -1.30 29.26 -7.08
N LEU A 59 -0.34 29.44 -7.99
CA LEU A 59 0.02 28.41 -8.96
C LEU A 59 0.78 27.28 -8.27
N LEU A 60 0.21 26.07 -8.25
CA LEU A 60 0.86 24.89 -7.65
C LEU A 60 1.69 24.12 -8.67
N VAL A 61 1.10 23.90 -9.86
CA VAL A 61 1.78 23.23 -10.97
C VAL A 61 1.53 24.00 -12.26
N ALA A 62 2.63 24.47 -12.85
CA ALA A 62 2.62 25.15 -14.14
C ALA A 62 2.31 24.19 -15.29
N ALA A 63 1.85 24.73 -16.42
CA ALA A 63 1.43 23.92 -17.55
C ALA A 63 2.52 23.06 -18.20
N ALA A 64 3.78 23.45 -18.06
CA ALA A 64 4.91 22.66 -18.55
C ALA A 64 5.11 21.36 -17.75
N ASP A 65 4.78 21.38 -16.46
CA ASP A 65 5.02 20.29 -15.50
C ASP A 65 3.75 19.52 -15.13
N CYS A 66 2.64 19.81 -15.81
CA CYS A 66 1.36 19.19 -15.58
C CYS A 66 0.85 18.46 -16.83
N VAL A 67 0.16 17.34 -16.62
CA VAL A 67 -0.50 16.58 -17.67
C VAL A 67 -1.92 16.22 -17.25
N TYR A 68 -2.79 16.11 -18.23
CA TYR A 68 -4.15 15.64 -18.06
C TYR A 68 -4.31 14.28 -18.74
N LEU A 69 -4.80 13.31 -17.99
CA LEU A 69 -5.05 11.95 -18.42
C LEU A 69 -6.56 11.68 -18.44
N ASP A 70 -7.01 11.01 -19.50
CA ASP A 70 -8.35 10.43 -19.57
C ASP A 70 -8.21 8.93 -19.33
N GLU A 71 -8.54 8.49 -18.12
CA GLU A 71 -8.38 7.10 -17.65
C GLU A 71 -9.72 6.63 -17.05
N PRO A 72 -10.73 6.31 -17.89
CA PRO A 72 -12.10 6.07 -17.43
C PRO A 72 -12.26 4.92 -16.43
N GLU A 73 -11.26 4.05 -16.33
CA GLU A 73 -11.23 2.92 -15.40
C GLU A 73 -10.60 3.24 -14.04
N VAL A 74 -9.92 4.38 -13.90
CA VAL A 74 -9.28 4.80 -12.65
C VAL A 74 -10.31 5.41 -11.71
N ASP A 75 -10.42 4.88 -10.49
CA ASP A 75 -11.16 5.54 -9.43
C ASP A 75 -10.31 6.67 -8.85
N THR A 76 -10.70 7.92 -9.16
CA THR A 76 -9.94 9.11 -8.76
C THR A 76 -10.16 9.50 -7.30
N ALA A 77 -11.02 8.80 -6.56
CA ALA A 77 -11.13 8.94 -5.11
C ALA A 77 -10.07 8.10 -4.37
N ILE A 78 -9.45 7.10 -5.03
CA ILE A 78 -8.45 6.21 -4.42
C ILE A 78 -7.05 6.76 -4.66
N PRO A 79 -6.33 7.25 -3.63
CA PRO A 79 -5.03 7.91 -3.81
C PRO A 79 -3.98 6.98 -4.42
N THR A 80 -4.00 5.70 -4.06
CA THR A 80 -3.13 4.67 -4.66
C THR A 80 -3.38 4.51 -6.15
N ALA A 81 -4.64 4.57 -6.61
CA ALA A 81 -4.97 4.46 -8.03
C ALA A 81 -4.50 5.69 -8.82
N LEU A 82 -4.63 6.90 -8.24
CA LEU A 82 -4.08 8.13 -8.82
C LEU A 82 -2.55 8.05 -8.96
N ALA A 83 -1.85 7.60 -7.93
CA ALA A 83 -0.39 7.45 -7.98
C ALA A 83 0.06 6.41 -9.01
N GLN A 84 -0.65 5.29 -9.13
CA GLN A 84 -0.38 4.28 -10.17
C GLN A 84 -0.60 4.82 -11.58
N ALA A 85 -1.66 5.60 -11.81
CA ALA A 85 -1.89 6.26 -13.09
C ALA A 85 -0.75 7.24 -13.41
N ALA A 86 -0.35 8.05 -12.43
CA ALA A 86 0.78 8.98 -12.56
C ALA A 86 2.10 8.27 -12.89
N SER A 87 2.45 7.21 -12.15
CA SER A 87 3.71 6.48 -12.34
C SER A 87 3.78 5.73 -13.67
N THR A 88 2.64 5.31 -14.21
CA THR A 88 2.57 4.51 -15.45
C THR A 88 2.48 5.39 -16.69
N ARG A 89 1.76 6.52 -16.63
CA ARG A 89 1.39 7.31 -17.81
C ARG A 89 2.04 8.70 -17.87
N ALA A 90 2.61 9.18 -16.76
CA ALA A 90 3.03 10.57 -16.62
C ALA A 90 4.38 10.72 -15.89
N GLN A 91 5.32 9.80 -16.15
CA GLN A 91 6.64 9.81 -15.53
C GLN A 91 7.35 11.17 -15.73
N GLY A 92 7.91 11.70 -14.64
CA GLY A 92 8.63 12.98 -14.63
C GLY A 92 7.74 14.21 -14.62
N LYS A 93 6.40 14.08 -14.60
CA LYS A 93 5.50 15.21 -14.37
C LYS A 93 5.25 15.42 -12.88
N ARG A 94 5.19 16.69 -12.48
CA ARG A 94 4.89 17.08 -11.10
C ARG A 94 3.40 16.97 -10.83
N GLY A 95 2.56 17.47 -11.72
CA GLY A 95 1.10 17.43 -11.56
C GLY A 95 0.45 16.49 -12.55
N VAL A 96 -0.29 15.51 -12.06
CA VAL A 96 -1.07 14.60 -12.90
C VAL A 96 -2.54 14.79 -12.56
N VAL A 97 -3.30 15.35 -13.50
CA VAL A 97 -4.76 15.43 -13.43
C VAL A 97 -5.33 14.21 -14.13
N VAL A 98 -6.26 13.53 -13.49
CA VAL A 98 -6.92 12.35 -14.04
C VAL A 98 -8.42 12.61 -14.08
N GLN A 99 -9.00 12.50 -15.27
CA GLN A 99 -10.44 12.26 -15.41
C GLN A 99 -10.64 10.76 -15.46
N GLY A 100 -11.35 10.22 -14.46
CA GLY A 100 -11.55 8.78 -14.34
C GLY A 100 -13.00 8.37 -14.27
N ARG A 101 -13.26 7.33 -13.49
CA ARG A 101 -14.61 6.76 -13.29
C ARG A 101 -15.61 7.86 -12.96
N TYR A 102 -16.82 7.71 -13.51
CA TYR A 102 -17.92 8.67 -13.31
C TYR A 102 -17.60 10.08 -13.84
N SER A 103 -16.60 10.22 -14.72
CA SER A 103 -16.06 11.50 -15.19
C SER A 103 -15.55 12.39 -14.05
N HIS A 104 -15.22 11.81 -12.89
CA HIS A 104 -14.65 12.54 -11.78
C HIS A 104 -13.22 12.94 -12.11
N VAL A 105 -12.91 14.22 -11.86
CA VAL A 105 -11.58 14.78 -12.04
C VAL A 105 -10.93 14.94 -10.68
N ASN A 106 -9.76 14.35 -10.51
CA ASN A 106 -8.89 14.58 -9.36
C ASN A 106 -7.45 14.72 -9.84
N PHE A 107 -6.52 15.03 -8.94
CA PHE A 107 -5.12 15.19 -9.28
C PHE A 107 -4.19 14.73 -8.16
N ILE A 108 -2.94 14.49 -8.52
CA ILE A 108 -1.84 14.27 -7.58
C ILE A 108 -0.67 15.17 -7.97
N ILE A 109 -0.01 15.76 -6.97
CA ILE A 109 1.17 16.62 -7.12
C ILE A 109 2.35 15.91 -6.45
N ASP A 110 3.49 15.91 -7.14
CA ASP A 110 4.76 15.32 -6.71
C ASP A 110 4.55 13.90 -6.13
N PRO A 111 4.00 12.95 -6.95
CA PRO A 111 3.59 11.64 -6.46
C PRO A 111 4.79 10.84 -5.93
N ASP A 112 4.79 10.60 -4.62
CA ASP A 112 5.78 9.78 -3.90
C ASP A 112 5.03 8.82 -2.95
N PRO A 113 4.56 7.66 -3.45
CA PRO A 113 3.75 6.75 -2.65
C PRO A 113 4.55 6.11 -1.51
N LEU A 114 3.89 5.92 -0.37
CA LEU A 114 4.44 5.20 0.78
C LEU A 114 4.74 3.74 0.38
N ARG A 115 6.03 3.42 0.29
CA ARG A 115 6.49 2.06 0.00
C ARG A 115 6.43 1.20 1.26
N ILE A 116 5.57 0.19 1.27
CA ILE A 116 5.43 -0.74 2.41
C ILE A 116 5.92 -2.12 2.00
N THR A 117 6.94 -2.62 2.69
CA THR A 117 7.40 -4.00 2.50
C THR A 117 6.44 -4.97 3.20
N VAL A 118 5.84 -5.88 2.45
CA VAL A 118 4.89 -6.87 2.99
C VAL A 118 5.55 -8.23 3.08
N ARG A 119 5.84 -8.67 4.31
CA ARG A 119 6.53 -9.93 4.57
C ARG A 119 5.59 -11.09 4.83
N GLU A 120 5.79 -12.15 4.06
CA GLU A 120 4.98 -13.35 4.16
C GLU A 120 5.77 -14.62 3.82
N VAL A 121 5.18 -15.77 4.12
CA VAL A 121 5.66 -17.09 3.74
C VAL A 121 4.58 -17.77 2.90
N VAL A 122 4.99 -18.44 1.83
CA VAL A 122 4.14 -19.22 0.92
C VAL A 122 4.74 -20.60 0.70
N PRO A 123 3.94 -21.58 0.26
CA PRO A 123 2.48 -21.57 0.07
C PRO A 123 1.68 -21.64 1.40
N PRO A 124 0.34 -21.43 1.37
CA PRO A 124 -0.54 -21.36 0.20
C PRO A 124 -0.33 -20.13 -0.68
N TYR A 125 -0.60 -20.29 -1.98
CA TYR A 125 -0.70 -19.18 -2.92
C TYR A 125 -2.17 -18.78 -3.14
N PRO A 126 -2.47 -17.50 -3.40
CA PRO A 126 -1.54 -16.36 -3.33
C PRO A 126 -1.09 -16.05 -1.90
N ALA A 127 -0.01 -15.28 -1.76
CA ALA A 127 0.45 -14.76 -0.46
C ALA A 127 -0.68 -13.92 0.16
N LYS A 128 -1.33 -14.47 1.20
CA LYS A 128 -2.61 -13.98 1.72
C LYS A 128 -2.54 -12.55 2.25
N LEU A 129 -1.50 -12.17 3.00
CA LEU A 129 -1.32 -10.81 3.50
C LEU A 129 -1.09 -9.83 2.36
N VAL A 130 -0.28 -10.20 1.37
CA VAL A 130 -0.04 -9.36 0.18
C VAL A 130 -1.35 -9.15 -0.59
N ASP A 131 -2.11 -10.21 -0.84
CA ASP A 131 -3.42 -10.16 -1.50
C ASP A 131 -4.41 -9.28 -0.73
N GLN A 132 -4.55 -9.54 0.57
CA GLN A 132 -5.50 -8.80 1.39
C GLN A 132 -5.10 -7.31 1.52
N ALA A 133 -3.81 -6.99 1.64
CA ALA A 133 -3.35 -5.60 1.67
C ALA A 133 -3.65 -4.88 0.34
N ARG A 134 -3.46 -5.55 -0.80
CA ARG A 134 -3.83 -5.01 -2.13
C ARG A 134 -5.32 -4.67 -2.18
N ARG A 135 -6.17 -5.62 -1.79
CA ARG A 135 -7.62 -5.44 -1.77
C ARG A 135 -8.08 -4.28 -0.88
N VAL A 136 -7.35 -3.99 0.20
CA VAL A 136 -7.63 -2.81 1.05
C VAL A 136 -7.22 -1.52 0.34
N VAL A 137 -5.99 -1.44 -0.20
CA VAL A 137 -5.52 -0.19 -0.85
C VAL A 137 -6.27 0.11 -2.16
N ASP A 138 -6.86 -0.90 -2.80
CA ASP A 138 -7.67 -0.73 -4.01
C ASP A 138 -9.01 -0.02 -3.75
N CYS A 139 -9.44 0.09 -2.48
CA CYS A 139 -10.69 0.76 -2.10
C CYS A 139 -10.54 1.78 -0.95
N ALA A 140 -9.31 2.07 -0.51
CA ALA A 140 -9.07 2.98 0.59
C ALA A 140 -8.91 4.44 0.13
N GLU A 141 -9.95 5.25 0.35
CA GLU A 141 -9.92 6.71 0.14
C GLU A 141 -9.15 7.46 1.24
N HIS A 142 -9.04 6.88 2.43
CA HIS A 142 -8.48 7.50 3.63
C HIS A 142 -6.97 7.26 3.81
N LEU A 143 -6.37 6.36 3.03
CA LEU A 143 -4.95 6.05 3.09
C LEU A 143 -4.18 6.96 2.12
N PRO A 144 -2.91 7.29 2.42
CA PRO A 144 -2.05 7.89 1.41
C PRO A 144 -1.88 6.94 0.21
N PRO A 145 -1.36 7.43 -0.93
CA PRO A 145 -0.90 6.55 -1.98
C PRO A 145 0.13 5.57 -1.45
N ILE A 146 -0.11 4.27 -1.63
CA ILE A 146 0.76 3.19 -1.11
C ILE A 146 1.27 2.32 -2.25
N GLU A 147 2.56 2.02 -2.23
CA GLU A 147 3.18 0.97 -3.04
C GLU A 147 3.48 -0.24 -2.15
N LEU A 148 2.76 -1.34 -2.35
CA LEU A 148 3.02 -2.60 -1.65
C LEU A 148 4.16 -3.35 -2.34
N VAL A 149 5.24 -3.61 -1.60
CA VAL A 149 6.42 -4.35 -2.08
C VAL A 149 6.42 -5.74 -1.44
N PRO A 150 6.06 -6.81 -2.18
CA PRO A 150 6.04 -8.16 -1.62
C PRO A 150 7.46 -8.67 -1.32
N ASP A 151 7.68 -9.14 -0.09
CA ASP A 151 8.90 -9.80 0.36
C ASP A 151 8.52 -11.20 0.90
N VAL A 152 8.40 -12.14 -0.03
CA VAL A 152 7.77 -13.46 0.20
C VAL A 152 8.83 -14.56 0.22
N VAL A 153 8.84 -15.36 1.28
CA VAL A 153 9.68 -16.57 1.38
C VAL A 153 8.88 -17.78 0.90
N GLU A 154 9.46 -18.54 -0.02
CA GLU A 154 8.89 -19.79 -0.51
C GLU A 154 9.51 -20.98 0.24
N LEU A 155 8.66 -21.82 0.84
CA LEU A 155 9.10 -22.95 1.69
C LEU A 155 9.91 -23.99 0.91
N GLY A 156 9.53 -24.29 -0.33
CA GLY A 156 10.25 -25.23 -1.18
C GLY A 156 11.68 -24.77 -1.51
N GLN A 157 11.84 -23.51 -1.88
CA GLN A 157 13.15 -22.88 -2.14
C GLN A 157 14.01 -22.85 -0.89
N LEU A 158 13.40 -22.52 0.25
CA LEU A 158 14.12 -22.49 1.52
C LEU A 158 14.61 -23.89 1.92
N ALA A 159 13.78 -24.93 1.75
CA ALA A 159 14.19 -26.30 1.99
C ALA A 159 15.43 -26.68 1.15
N ARG A 160 15.45 -26.32 -0.13
CA ARG A 160 16.61 -26.58 -1.02
C ARG A 160 17.90 -25.90 -0.56
N SER A 161 17.82 -24.79 0.18
CA SER A 161 19.01 -24.13 0.74
C SER A 161 19.66 -24.89 1.91
N ARG A 162 18.94 -25.84 2.51
CA ARG A 162 19.39 -26.67 3.63
C ARG A 162 18.93 -28.11 3.43
N MET A 163 19.57 -28.79 2.47
CA MET A 163 19.19 -30.13 2.04
C MET A 163 19.31 -31.16 3.17
N THR A 164 18.21 -31.84 3.48
CA THR A 164 18.15 -32.99 4.37
C THR A 164 17.24 -34.07 3.80
N ALA A 165 17.30 -35.28 4.36
CA ALA A 165 16.53 -36.43 3.89
C ALA A 165 15.03 -36.35 4.22
N SER A 166 14.67 -35.62 5.29
CA SER A 166 13.29 -35.54 5.79
C SER A 166 13.00 -34.17 6.38
N TYR A 167 11.90 -33.57 5.95
CA TYR A 167 11.39 -32.30 6.47
C TYR A 167 10.08 -32.49 7.20
N LEU A 168 9.91 -31.68 8.24
CA LEU A 168 8.65 -31.48 8.92
C LEU A 168 8.19 -30.05 8.68
N LEU A 169 6.98 -29.87 8.14
CA LEU A 169 6.40 -28.56 7.83
C LEU A 169 5.27 -28.19 8.81
N PRO A 170 4.85 -26.92 8.90
CA PRO A 170 3.88 -26.49 9.90
C PRO A 170 2.47 -27.04 9.66
N CYS A 171 2.05 -27.19 8.40
CA CYS A 171 0.73 -27.75 8.07
C CYS A 171 0.66 -28.36 6.67
N ARG A 172 -0.17 -29.42 6.50
CA ARG A 172 -0.53 -30.01 5.20
C ARG A 172 -1.30 -29.02 4.34
N GLY A 173 -2.12 -28.18 4.96
CA GLY A 173 -2.99 -27.21 4.27
C GLY A 173 -2.26 -26.24 3.33
N GLY A 174 -0.94 -26.05 3.51
CA GLY A 174 -0.10 -25.28 2.57
C GLY A 174 0.24 -26.01 1.27
N GLY A 175 0.03 -27.34 1.19
CA GLY A 175 0.25 -28.14 -0.02
C GLY A 175 1.71 -28.32 -0.43
N VAL A 176 2.67 -28.02 0.45
CA VAL A 176 4.10 -28.15 0.15
C VAL A 176 4.53 -29.60 0.22
N SER A 177 5.20 -30.10 -0.83
CA SER A 177 6.07 -31.26 -0.73
C SER A 177 7.44 -30.91 -1.27
N ILE A 178 8.50 -31.38 -0.61
CA ILE A 178 9.87 -31.12 -1.03
C ILE A 178 10.35 -32.25 -1.92
N GLU A 179 10.58 -31.96 -3.20
CA GLU A 179 11.09 -32.93 -4.15
C GLU A 179 12.43 -33.51 -3.69
N GLY A 180 12.56 -34.84 -3.73
CA GLY A 180 13.77 -35.55 -3.34
C GLY A 180 13.95 -35.77 -1.83
N ALA A 181 12.98 -35.38 -0.99
CA ALA A 181 12.98 -35.62 0.45
C ALA A 181 11.61 -36.10 0.94
N SER A 182 11.57 -36.84 2.06
CA SER A 182 10.29 -37.12 2.71
C SER A 182 9.76 -35.85 3.38
N THR A 183 8.45 -35.60 3.28
CA THR A 183 7.80 -34.43 3.87
C THR A 183 6.63 -34.88 4.73
N ASP A 184 6.68 -34.59 6.04
CA ASP A 184 5.53 -34.69 6.94
C ASP A 184 5.08 -33.31 7.41
N TYR A 185 3.98 -33.28 8.17
CA TYR A 185 3.34 -32.05 8.62
C TYR A 185 2.97 -32.12 10.10
N LEU A 186 3.26 -31.04 10.84
CA LEU A 186 3.00 -30.94 12.27
C LEU A 186 1.52 -31.08 12.62
N ASP A 187 0.60 -30.65 11.76
CA ASP A 187 -0.85 -30.76 11.97
C ASP A 187 -1.40 -32.18 11.82
N GLU A 188 -0.62 -33.11 11.27
CA GLU A 188 -0.98 -34.53 11.14
C GLU A 188 -0.43 -35.39 12.28
N HIS A 189 0.41 -34.83 13.15
CA HIS A 189 1.08 -35.52 14.27
C HIS A 189 1.73 -36.86 13.86
N PRO A 190 2.67 -36.85 12.88
CA PRO A 190 3.34 -38.07 12.43
C PRO A 190 4.16 -38.72 13.56
N ASP A 191 4.42 -40.02 13.43
CA ASP A 191 5.32 -40.74 14.32
C ASP A 191 6.72 -40.09 14.33
N PRO A 192 7.37 -39.94 15.50
CA PRO A 192 8.68 -39.31 15.61
C PRO A 192 9.75 -39.96 14.73
N ARG A 193 10.44 -39.15 13.93
CA ARG A 193 11.65 -39.56 13.19
C ARG A 193 12.64 -38.40 13.05
N PRO A 194 13.90 -38.65 12.65
CA PRO A 194 14.84 -37.58 12.35
C PRO A 194 14.32 -36.72 11.19
N TRP A 195 14.02 -35.45 11.46
CA TRP A 195 13.58 -34.46 10.48
C TRP A 195 14.18 -33.08 10.78
N THR A 196 14.22 -32.23 9.77
CA THR A 196 14.42 -30.79 9.94
C THR A 196 13.09 -30.08 9.89
N LEU A 197 12.78 -29.30 10.92
CA LEU A 197 11.58 -28.47 11.00
C LEU A 197 11.76 -27.19 10.18
N ILE A 198 10.98 -27.03 9.12
CA ILE A 198 10.86 -25.71 8.46
C ILE A 198 9.66 -25.02 9.09
N GLY A 199 9.92 -24.03 9.94
CA GLY A 199 8.85 -23.47 10.78
C GLY A 199 9.31 -22.25 11.55
N CYS A 200 8.42 -21.68 12.36
CA CYS A 200 8.74 -20.55 13.23
C CYS A 200 8.60 -20.97 14.71
N GLU A 201 8.65 -20.00 15.64
CA GLU A 201 8.51 -20.29 17.08
C GLU A 201 7.22 -21.06 17.41
N ARG A 202 6.09 -20.75 16.75
CA ARG A 202 4.85 -21.51 16.95
C ARG A 202 5.03 -22.98 16.56
N SER A 203 5.74 -23.26 15.48
CA SER A 203 6.03 -24.63 15.04
C SER A 203 6.90 -25.38 16.06
N GLN A 204 7.86 -24.69 16.69
CA GLN A 204 8.66 -25.27 17.77
C GLN A 204 7.82 -25.59 19.00
N GLN A 205 6.94 -24.68 19.42
CA GLN A 205 6.03 -24.93 20.55
C GLN A 205 5.12 -26.13 20.29
N ILE A 206 4.60 -26.26 19.07
CA ILE A 206 3.77 -27.40 18.66
C ILE A 206 4.59 -28.70 18.66
N HIS A 207 5.80 -28.67 18.11
CA HIS A 207 6.70 -29.84 18.11
C HIS A 207 7.05 -30.27 19.54
N GLU A 208 7.43 -29.33 20.40
CA GLU A 208 7.76 -29.57 21.81
C GLU A 208 6.57 -30.14 22.59
N TRP A 209 5.35 -29.67 22.30
CA TRP A 209 4.13 -30.22 22.87
C TRP A 209 3.89 -31.68 22.48
N PHE A 210 4.04 -32.03 21.20
CA PHE A 210 3.74 -33.38 20.73
C PHE A 210 4.87 -34.39 20.95
N TYR A 211 6.12 -33.94 20.95
CA TYR A 211 7.30 -34.81 20.94
C TYR A 211 8.22 -34.63 22.15
N GLY A 212 7.93 -33.67 23.03
CA GLY A 212 8.68 -33.43 24.27
C GLY A 212 10.05 -32.77 24.09
N ASN A 213 10.40 -32.35 22.87
CA ASN A 213 11.65 -31.66 22.57
C ASN A 213 11.49 -30.65 21.43
N ARG A 214 12.49 -29.77 21.24
CA ARG A 214 12.57 -28.87 20.09
C ARG A 214 13.34 -29.52 18.95
N ALA A 215 12.89 -29.29 17.71
CA ALA A 215 13.53 -29.83 16.51
C ALA A 215 14.69 -28.94 16.03
N GLU A 216 15.61 -29.52 15.25
CA GLU A 216 16.50 -28.73 14.39
C GLU A 216 15.65 -27.94 13.40
N GLN A 217 15.86 -26.62 13.33
CA GLN A 217 14.95 -25.72 12.64
C GLN A 217 15.61 -24.83 11.59
N VAL A 218 14.89 -24.64 10.50
CA VAL A 218 15.06 -23.52 9.56
C VAL A 218 13.96 -22.50 9.84
N ASP A 219 14.34 -21.33 10.38
CA ASP A 219 13.37 -20.29 10.77
C ASP A 219 12.82 -19.54 9.55
N ILE A 220 11.48 -19.48 9.46
CA ILE A 220 10.74 -18.80 8.40
C ILE A 220 10.07 -17.51 8.87
N CYS A 221 10.24 -17.11 10.13
CA CYS A 221 9.44 -16.06 10.76
C CYS A 221 9.53 -14.71 10.02
N PRO A 222 8.42 -14.20 9.43
CA PRO A 222 8.41 -12.88 8.78
C PRO A 222 8.80 -11.74 9.72
N ARG A 223 8.41 -11.85 10.99
CA ARG A 223 8.66 -10.86 12.04
C ARG A 223 10.13 -10.78 12.44
N LYS A 224 10.86 -11.89 12.48
CA LYS A 224 12.27 -11.93 12.93
C LYS A 224 13.28 -11.67 11.81
N ARG A 225 12.85 -11.71 10.55
CA ARG A 225 13.74 -11.59 9.40
C ARG A 225 14.47 -10.24 9.42
N THR A 226 15.80 -10.28 9.36
CA THR A 226 16.65 -9.08 9.35
C THR A 226 16.74 -8.48 7.95
N GLY A 227 17.11 -7.20 7.86
CA GLY A 227 17.18 -6.45 6.62
C GLY A 227 15.88 -5.70 6.33
N GLY A 228 15.89 -4.88 5.28
CA GLY A 228 14.80 -3.96 4.94
C GLY A 228 14.88 -2.64 5.71
N THR A 229 14.75 -1.54 4.99
CA THR A 229 14.64 -0.17 5.51
C THR A 229 13.25 0.36 5.22
N GLY A 230 12.68 1.13 6.14
CA GLY A 230 11.37 1.77 5.96
C GLY A 230 10.19 0.93 6.46
N ALA A 231 9.00 1.30 6.00
CA ALA A 231 7.73 0.76 6.45
C ALA A 231 7.58 -0.74 6.19
N LEU A 232 7.12 -1.48 7.21
CA LEU A 232 6.97 -2.94 7.17
C LEU A 232 5.60 -3.39 7.64
N LEU A 233 4.99 -4.32 6.90
CA LEU A 233 3.83 -5.08 7.32
C LEU A 233 4.18 -6.57 7.34
N ALA A 234 3.94 -7.26 8.46
CA ALA A 234 4.24 -8.69 8.59
C ALA A 234 3.13 -9.45 9.32
N LYS A 235 3.07 -10.78 9.14
CA LYS A 235 2.20 -11.67 9.92
C LYS A 235 2.95 -12.41 11.02
N CYS A 236 2.25 -12.63 12.13
CA CYS A 236 2.74 -13.49 13.21
C CYS A 236 1.63 -14.41 13.73
N CYS A 237 1.93 -15.70 13.87
CA CYS A 237 1.03 -16.71 14.45
C CYS A 237 1.11 -16.82 15.98
N LEU A 238 2.05 -16.11 16.61
CA LEU A 238 2.03 -15.89 18.06
C LEU A 238 1.11 -14.72 18.45
N LEU A 239 0.71 -13.92 17.46
CA LEU A 239 -0.22 -12.82 17.63
C LEU A 239 -1.62 -13.31 17.25
N GLU A 240 -2.56 -13.29 18.20
CA GLU A 240 -3.85 -13.96 18.04
C GLU A 240 -4.98 -13.00 17.64
N THR A 241 -5.06 -11.83 18.28
CA THR A 241 -6.25 -10.96 18.16
C THR A 241 -5.97 -9.50 17.83
N HIS A 242 -4.84 -8.93 18.27
CA HIS A 242 -4.51 -7.52 18.09
C HIS A 242 -3.41 -7.30 17.05
N ILE A 243 -3.20 -6.05 16.63
CA ILE A 243 -2.02 -5.63 15.87
C ILE A 243 -0.94 -5.14 16.83
N GLU A 244 0.33 -5.28 16.46
CA GLU A 244 1.46 -4.73 17.21
C GLU A 244 2.24 -3.76 16.33
N ALA A 245 2.47 -2.55 16.81
CA ALA A 245 3.19 -1.49 16.08
C ALA A 245 4.47 -1.08 16.82
N GLY A 246 5.53 -0.78 16.07
CA GLY A 246 6.79 -0.24 16.59
C GLY A 246 7.88 -0.11 15.52
N ASP A 247 8.71 0.92 15.62
CA ASP A 247 9.86 1.17 14.75
C ASP A 247 9.54 1.18 13.23
N GLY A 248 8.41 1.77 12.82
CA GLY A 248 7.98 1.78 11.42
C GLY A 248 7.45 0.42 10.92
N ARG A 249 7.12 -0.49 11.84
CA ARG A 249 6.65 -1.84 11.53
C ARG A 249 5.32 -2.09 12.20
N VAL A 250 4.44 -2.77 11.49
CA VAL A 250 3.20 -3.31 12.06
C VAL A 250 3.11 -4.82 11.79
N VAL A 251 2.77 -5.56 12.82
CA VAL A 251 2.56 -7.00 12.79
C VAL A 251 1.09 -7.28 13.02
N VAL A 252 0.49 -8.06 12.12
CA VAL A 252 -0.92 -8.48 12.20
C VAL A 252 -1.02 -9.96 12.56
N PRO A 253 -2.14 -10.40 13.16
CA PRO A 253 -2.32 -11.81 13.53
C PRO A 253 -2.38 -12.70 12.29
N TRP A 254 -2.07 -13.99 12.44
CA TRP A 254 -2.11 -14.95 11.33
C TRP A 254 -3.47 -15.00 10.63
N GLY A 255 -4.55 -14.85 11.41
CA GLY A 255 -5.94 -14.82 10.97
C GLY A 255 -6.48 -13.43 10.60
N ALA A 256 -5.63 -12.43 10.37
CA ALA A 256 -6.06 -11.04 10.20
C ALA A 256 -7.22 -10.84 9.20
N SER A 257 -8.20 -10.06 9.64
CA SER A 257 -9.31 -9.56 8.81
C SER A 257 -8.85 -8.38 7.94
N LEU A 258 -9.66 -8.02 6.93
CA LEU A 258 -9.40 -6.81 6.14
C LEU A 258 -9.45 -5.54 7.00
N ALA A 259 -10.28 -5.52 8.05
CA ALA A 259 -10.35 -4.40 9.00
C ALA A 259 -9.03 -4.22 9.75
N GLN A 260 -8.45 -5.30 10.28
CA GLN A 260 -7.14 -5.26 10.95
C GLN A 260 -6.01 -4.90 9.99
N ILE A 261 -6.10 -5.30 8.71
CA ILE A 261 -5.12 -4.92 7.70
C ILE A 261 -5.25 -3.43 7.36
N SER A 262 -6.47 -2.90 7.25
CA SER A 262 -6.70 -1.46 7.10
C SER A 262 -6.16 -0.67 8.27
N GLU A 263 -6.46 -1.10 9.51
CA GLU A 263 -5.93 -0.50 10.74
C GLU A 263 -4.39 -0.52 10.76
N ALA A 264 -3.78 -1.64 10.36
CA ALA A 264 -2.33 -1.76 10.27
C ALA A 264 -1.72 -0.82 9.23
N LEU A 265 -2.32 -0.70 8.05
CA LEU A 265 -1.87 0.21 7.00
C LEU A 265 -1.99 1.68 7.44
N THR A 266 -3.08 2.06 8.11
CA THR A 266 -3.24 3.38 8.71
C THR A 266 -2.15 3.64 9.75
N THR A 267 -1.92 2.70 10.66
CA THR A 267 -0.90 2.83 11.71
C THR A 267 0.52 2.98 11.13
N VAL A 268 0.83 2.27 10.05
CA VAL A 268 2.11 2.43 9.33
C VAL A 268 2.18 3.80 8.67
N ALA A 269 1.10 4.26 8.03
CA ALA A 269 1.04 5.54 7.34
C ALA A 269 1.15 6.74 8.29
N GLU A 270 0.61 6.66 9.50
CA GLU A 270 0.72 7.72 10.52
C GLU A 270 2.15 7.97 10.98
N GLN A 271 3.04 6.97 10.83
CA GLN A 271 4.46 7.07 11.19
C GLN A 271 5.32 7.55 10.01
N TRP A 272 4.72 7.83 8.85
CA TRP A 272 5.42 8.18 7.63
C TRP A 272 5.45 9.70 7.41
N GLU A 273 6.63 10.20 7.02
CA GLU A 273 6.84 11.56 6.54
C GLU A 273 7.27 11.52 5.05
N PRO A 274 6.75 12.44 4.22
CA PRO A 274 5.85 13.56 4.53
C PRO A 274 4.38 13.14 4.73
N THR A 275 3.64 13.92 5.53
CA THR A 275 2.20 13.69 5.72
C THR A 275 1.43 14.00 4.43
N TRP A 276 0.81 12.98 3.84
CA TRP A 276 -0.11 13.16 2.73
C TRP A 276 -1.40 13.88 3.18
N ALA A 277 -1.95 14.72 2.31
CA ALA A 277 -3.24 15.35 2.52
C ALA A 277 -4.12 15.21 1.27
N PRO A 278 -5.41 14.84 1.42
CA PRO A 278 -6.33 14.83 0.29
C PRO A 278 -6.55 16.26 -0.25
N ALA A 279 -6.70 16.34 -1.57
CA ALA A 279 -7.11 17.55 -2.28
C ALA A 279 -8.50 18.01 -1.85
#